data_AF-A0A7C1XX45-F1
#
_entry.id   AF-A0A7C1XX45-F1
#
_cell.length_a   1.000
_cell.length_b   1.000
_cell.length_c   1.000
_cell.angle_alpha   90.00
_cell.angle_beta   90.00
_cell.angle_gamma   90.00
#
_symmetry.space_group_name_H-M   'P 1'
#
loop_
_entity.id
_entity.type
_entity.pdbx_description
1 polymer ?
#
loop_
_entity_poly.entity_id
_entity_poly.type
_entity_poly.pdbx_seq_one_letter_code
_entity_poly.pdbx_strand_id
1 'polypeptide(L)'
;QNNVVRNDETTQIGRNRTEKVGKSESISIGENLTVKVTQASQKKAKSIMIEAADVITFKVGGSSIELTSSGIVVKATTVDVKGNAMVMIKGGLTKVN
;
A
#
# COMPACT_ATOMS: atom_id res chain seq x y z
N GLN A 1 -9.29 12.84 -26.53
CA GLN A 1 -9.38 14.22 -26.04
C GLN A 1 -8.09 14.53 -25.29
N ASN A 2 -7.53 15.73 -25.47
CA ASN A 2 -6.42 16.23 -24.65
C ASN A 2 -7.02 17.23 -23.66
N ASN A 3 -6.92 16.98 -22.36
CA ASN A 3 -7.38 17.90 -21.33
C ASN A 3 -6.14 18.44 -20.59
N VAL A 4 -5.92 19.75 -20.64
CA VAL A 4 -4.75 20.39 -20.03
C VAL A 4 -5.26 21.47 -19.10
N VAL A 5 -4.94 21.33 -17.82
CA VAL A 5 -5.22 22.32 -16.78
C VAL A 5 -3.89 22.94 -16.35
N ARG A 6 -3.80 24.27 -16.30
CA ARG A 6 -2.55 24.98 -15.97
C ARG A 6 -2.38 25.34 -14.50
N ASN A 7 -3.50 25.46 -13.80
CA ASN A 7 -3.57 25.79 -12.38
C ASN A 7 -4.31 24.64 -11.69
N ASP A 8 -5.52 24.89 -11.19
CA ASP A 8 -6.24 23.93 -10.36
C ASP A 8 -7.39 23.24 -11.09
N GLU A 9 -7.60 21.95 -10.79
CA GLU A 9 -8.77 21.18 -11.18
C GLU A 9 -9.46 20.61 -9.93
N THR A 10 -10.79 20.71 -9.87
CA THR A 10 -11.58 20.05 -8.84
C THR A 10 -12.74 19.32 -9.51
N THR A 11 -12.86 18.03 -9.23
CA THR A 11 -13.96 17.19 -9.70
C THR A 11 -14.76 16.68 -8.51
N GLN A 12 -16.06 16.98 -8.47
CA GLN A 12 -16.99 16.46 -7.49
C GLN A 12 -17.99 15.51 -8.14
N ILE A 13 -18.12 14.31 -7.58
CA ILE A 13 -19.09 13.31 -8.02
C ILE A 13 -20.10 13.11 -6.89
N GLY A 14 -21.37 13.46 -7.12
CA GLY A 14 -22.41 13.37 -6.09
C GLY A 14 -22.91 11.96 -5.79
N ARG A 15 -22.57 10.98 -6.65
CA ARG A 15 -22.92 9.56 -6.48
C ARG A 15 -21.70 8.68 -6.79
N ASN A 16 -21.68 8.04 -7.97
CA ASN A 16 -20.70 7.01 -8.31
C ASN A 16 -19.78 7.46 -9.45
N ARG A 17 -18.50 7.11 -9.35
CA ARG A 17 -17.52 7.16 -10.46
C ARG A 17 -17.13 5.74 -10.82
N THR A 18 -17.28 5.39 -12.10
CA THR A 18 -16.77 4.12 -12.67
C THR A 18 -15.88 4.48 -13.85
N GLU A 19 -14.68 3.92 -13.87
CA GLU A 19 -13.70 4.15 -14.92
C GLU A 19 -13.25 2.81 -15.50
N LYS A 20 -13.16 2.74 -16.83
CA LYS A 20 -12.69 1.55 -17.55
C LYS A 20 -11.59 1.97 -18.52
N VAL A 21 -10.39 1.45 -18.31
CA VAL A 21 -9.26 1.63 -19.20
C VAL A 21 -9.03 0.33 -19.96
N GLY A 22 -9.06 0.39 -21.30
CA GLY A 22 -9.01 -0.80 -22.14
C GLY A 22 -7.63 -1.47 -22.25
N LYS A 23 -6.55 -0.73 -21.96
CA LYS A 23 -5.17 -1.22 -22.09
C LYS A 23 -4.29 -0.87 -20.89
N SER A 24 -3.97 0.40 -20.70
CA SER A 24 -3.01 0.86 -19.69
C SER A 24 -3.34 2.26 -19.19
N GLU A 25 -3.11 2.49 -17.90
CA GLU A 25 -3.18 3.79 -17.23
C GLU A 25 -1.82 4.09 -16.59
N SER A 26 -1.35 5.33 -16.67
CA SER A 26 -0.13 5.80 -16.01
C SER A 26 -0.44 7.12 -15.31
N ILE A 27 -0.01 7.22 -14.06
CA ILE A 27 -0.21 8.39 -13.20
C ILE A 27 1.17 8.80 -12.68
N SER A 28 1.52 10.06 -12.84
CA SER A 28 2.73 10.66 -12.29
C SER A 28 2.33 11.86 -11.43
N ILE A 29 2.87 11.93 -10.21
CA ILE A 29 2.59 12.98 -9.24
C ILE A 29 3.93 13.63 -8.90
N GLY A 30 4.02 14.95 -9.02
CA GLY A 30 5.25 15.70 -8.75
C GLY A 30 5.54 15.91 -7.26
N GLU A 31 4.50 15.87 -6.42
CA GLU A 31 4.60 16.08 -4.97
C GLU A 31 3.82 14.98 -4.22
N ASN A 32 2.67 15.31 -3.61
CA ASN A 32 1.98 14.43 -2.67
C ASN A 32 0.71 13.80 -3.25
N LEU A 33 0.48 12.52 -2.95
CA LEU A 33 -0.80 11.83 -3.16
C LEU A 33 -1.42 11.48 -1.80
N THR A 34 -2.59 12.04 -1.50
CA THR A 34 -3.39 11.67 -0.33
C THR A 34 -4.71 11.03 -0.75
N VAL A 35 -5.00 9.83 -0.25
CA VAL A 35 -6.25 9.10 -0.54
C VAL A 35 -6.94 8.75 0.78
N LYS A 36 -8.16 9.26 0.99
CA LYS A 36 -9.01 8.94 2.15
C LYS A 36 -10.20 8.10 1.72
N VAL A 37 -10.29 6.89 2.27
CA VAL A 37 -11.40 5.95 2.03
C VAL A 37 -12.01 5.58 3.37
N THR A 38 -13.34 5.66 3.50
CA THR A 38 -14.04 5.46 4.78
C THR A 38 -14.57 4.04 4.99
N GLN A 39 -14.72 3.27 3.91
CA GLN A 39 -15.26 1.91 3.95
C GLN A 39 -14.16 0.91 3.57
N ALA A 40 -14.05 0.55 2.28
CA ALA A 40 -13.09 -0.46 1.82
C ALA A 40 -12.27 0.06 0.62
N SER A 41 -10.99 -0.30 0.61
CA SER A 41 -10.09 -0.15 -0.53
C SER A 41 -9.58 -1.53 -0.94
N GLN A 42 -9.63 -1.84 -2.23
CA GLN A 42 -9.19 -3.14 -2.77
C GLN A 42 -8.35 -2.93 -4.03
N LYS A 43 -7.24 -3.67 -4.13
CA LYS A 43 -6.43 -3.79 -5.35
C LYS A 43 -6.37 -5.25 -5.74
N LYS A 44 -6.77 -5.58 -6.97
CA LYS A 44 -6.74 -6.93 -7.52
C LYS A 44 -5.89 -6.91 -8.79
N ALA A 45 -4.71 -7.51 -8.72
CA ALA A 45 -3.76 -7.56 -9.81
C ALA A 45 -2.98 -8.88 -9.75
N LYS A 46 -2.35 -9.27 -10.87
CA LYS A 46 -1.43 -10.42 -10.89
C LYS A 46 -0.24 -10.19 -9.96
N SER A 47 0.24 -8.95 -9.86
CA SER A 47 1.33 -8.55 -8.97
C SER A 47 1.12 -7.10 -8.53
N ILE A 48 1.54 -6.77 -7.31
CA ILE A 48 1.53 -5.42 -6.75
C ILE A 48 2.94 -5.13 -6.27
N MET A 49 3.52 -4.04 -6.76
CA MET A 49 4.84 -3.54 -6.36
C MET A 49 4.65 -2.21 -5.63
N ILE A 50 5.28 -2.09 -4.46
CA ILE A 50 5.28 -0.86 -3.66
C ILE A 50 6.75 -0.57 -3.36
N GLU A 51 7.23 0.58 -3.83
CA GLU A 51 8.59 1.05 -3.62
C GLU A 51 8.54 2.41 -2.94
N ALA A 52 9.41 2.58 -1.95
CA ALA A 52 9.61 3.85 -1.25
C ALA A 52 11.10 4.01 -0.98
N ALA A 53 11.58 5.26 -0.98
CA ALA A 53 12.98 5.55 -0.69
C ALA A 53 13.32 5.31 0.79
N ASP A 54 12.44 5.76 1.70
CA ASP A 54 12.72 5.78 3.14
C ASP A 54 12.00 4.68 3.90
N VAL A 55 10.67 4.65 3.84
CA VAL A 55 9.84 3.77 4.67
C VAL A 55 8.54 3.38 3.99
N ILE A 56 8.10 2.13 4.22
CA ILE A 56 6.73 1.67 3.96
C ILE A 56 6.10 1.28 5.29
N THR A 57 5.00 1.92 5.67
CA THR A 57 4.30 1.67 6.93
C THR A 57 2.86 1.19 6.68
N PHE A 58 2.51 0.05 7.27
CA PHE A 58 1.14 -0.45 7.36
C PHE A 58 0.69 -0.38 8.81
N LYS A 59 -0.31 0.46 9.13
CA LYS A 59 -0.75 0.70 10.50
C LYS A 59 -2.24 0.48 10.67
N VAL A 60 -2.62 -0.14 11.79
CA VAL A 60 -4.01 -0.30 12.23
C VAL A 60 -4.08 -0.15 13.75
N GLY A 61 -4.71 0.92 14.22
CA GLY A 61 -4.74 1.24 15.65
C GLY A 61 -3.33 1.24 16.26
N GLY A 62 -3.10 0.35 17.25
CA GLY A 62 -1.80 0.16 17.90
C GLY A 62 -0.83 -0.78 17.18
N SER A 63 -1.28 -1.54 16.18
CA SER A 63 -0.43 -2.48 15.44
C SER A 63 0.19 -1.83 14.20
N SER A 64 1.42 -2.24 13.86
CA SER A 64 2.13 -1.73 12.69
C SER A 64 3.11 -2.73 12.08
N ILE A 65 3.31 -2.64 10.77
CA ILE A 65 4.42 -3.22 10.04
C ILE A 65 5.17 -2.06 9.39
N GLU A 66 6.48 -1.97 9.62
CA GLU A 66 7.34 -0.90 9.10
C GLU A 66 8.53 -1.52 8.38
N LEU A 67 8.71 -1.18 7.11
CA LEU A 67 9.83 -1.60 6.28
C LEU A 67 10.72 -0.39 6.04
N THR A 68 12.01 -0.55 6.32
CA THR A 68 13.05 0.46 6.10
C THR A 68 14.19 -0.18 5.34
N SER A 69 15.16 0.63 4.90
CA SER A 69 16.42 0.12 4.34
C SER A 69 17.22 -0.77 5.30
N SER A 70 17.02 -0.61 6.61
CA SER A 70 17.73 -1.38 7.66
C SER A 70 17.04 -2.69 8.04
N GLY A 71 15.77 -2.87 7.72
CA GLY A 71 15.02 -4.08 8.07
C GLY A 71 13.52 -3.87 8.24
N ILE A 72 12.88 -4.87 8.86
CA ILE A 72 11.42 -4.96 9.02
C ILE A 72 11.08 -5.04 10.51
N VAL A 73 10.15 -4.21 10.97
CA VAL A 73 9.63 -4.22 12.34
C VAL A 73 8.13 -4.53 12.31
N VAL A 74 7.71 -5.53 13.09
CA VAL A 74 6.29 -5.90 13.27
C VAL A 74 5.92 -5.69 14.73
N LYS A 75 4.96 -4.80 14.99
CA LYS A 75 4.42 -4.51 16.32
C LYS A 75 2.95 -4.89 16.36
N ALA A 76 2.59 -5.82 17.25
CA ALA A 76 1.21 -6.25 17.49
C ALA A 76 1.14 -7.00 18.83
N THR A 77 -0.06 -7.14 19.41
CA THR A 77 -0.29 -8.00 20.58
C THR A 77 -0.05 -9.48 20.26
N THR A 78 -0.45 -9.91 19.08
CA THR A 78 -0.31 -11.28 18.60
C THR A 78 0.05 -11.27 17.13
N VAL A 79 0.95 -12.16 16.72
CA VAL A 79 1.30 -12.41 15.32
C VAL A 79 1.13 -13.91 15.06
N ASP A 80 0.06 -14.27 14.36
CA ASP A 80 -0.19 -15.66 13.92
C ASP A 80 0.45 -15.89 12.54
N VAL A 81 1.35 -16.88 12.44
CA VAL A 81 1.93 -17.33 11.17
C VAL A 81 1.56 -18.78 10.93
N LYS A 82 0.67 -19.01 9.95
CA LYS A 82 0.13 -20.35 9.65
C LYS A 82 0.53 -20.73 8.22
N GLY A 83 1.33 -21.79 8.08
CA GLY A 83 1.67 -22.40 6.80
C GLY A 83 1.05 -23.80 6.68
N ASN A 84 0.36 -24.10 5.59
CA ASN A 84 -0.27 -25.41 5.39
C ASN A 84 0.75 -26.56 5.22
N ALA A 85 1.91 -26.27 4.62
CA ALA A 85 2.97 -27.25 4.41
C ALA A 85 4.18 -27.00 5.32
N MET A 86 4.69 -25.76 5.35
CA MET A 86 5.86 -25.40 6.14
C MET A 86 5.88 -23.89 6.38
N VAL A 87 6.39 -23.50 7.55
CA VAL A 87 6.88 -22.14 7.81
C VAL A 87 8.40 -22.26 8.01
N MET A 88 9.18 -21.64 7.14
CA MET A 88 10.65 -21.66 7.22
C MET A 88 11.16 -20.28 7.63
N ILE A 89 11.97 -20.22 8.69
CA ILE A 89 12.64 -19.00 9.14
C ILE A 89 14.14 -19.22 8.99
N LYS A 90 14.79 -18.35 8.21
CA LYS A 90 16.23 -18.35 7.99
C LYS A 90 16.76 -16.98 8.39
N GLY A 91 17.77 -16.95 9.25
CA GLY A 91 18.42 -15.75 9.73
C GLY A 91 19.72 -16.12 10.44
N GLY A 92 20.47 -15.12 10.89
CA GLY A 92 21.61 -15.34 11.77
C GLY A 92 21.17 -15.77 13.18
N LEU A 93 21.89 -15.30 14.20
CA LEU A 93 21.53 -15.54 15.60
C LEU A 93 20.08 -15.11 15.85
N THR A 94 19.23 -16.07 16.23
CA THR A 94 17.82 -15.86 16.52
C THR A 94 17.56 -16.10 18.00
N LYS A 95 16.95 -15.13 18.68
CA LYS A 95 16.54 -15.25 20.07
C LYS A 95 15.03 -15.46 20.13
N VAL A 96 14.61 -16.52 20.81
CA VAL A 96 13.20 -16.80 21.14
C VAL A 96 13.11 -16.88 22.67
N ASN A 97 12.14 -16.18 23.25
CA ASN A 97 11.90 -16.11 24.68
C ASN A 97 10.44 -16.37 25.03
#